data_AF-A0A7X8TGJ8-F1
#
_entry.id   AF-A0A7X8TGJ8-F1
#
_cell.length_a   1.000
_cell.length_b   1.000
_cell.length_c   1.000
_cell.angle_alpha   90.00
_cell.angle_beta   90.00
_cell.angle_gamma   90.00
#
_symmetry.space_group_name_H-M   'P 1'
#
loop_
_entity.id
_entity.type
_entity.pdbx_description
1 polymer ?
#
loop_
_entity_poly.entity_id
_entity_poly.type
_entity_poly.pdbx_seq_one_letter_code
_entity_poly.pdbx_strand_id
1 'polypeptide(L)'
;MRDTRYLLETLKPSQVDRAYLLMQAVVPELTLAAWRQAFSNVFRREEMVVATNAAGTVQGLCIYRVRKHEAVGKLLDVPFLVAASAGDAEGVAATLLKHMNTTARENRCRSIRIWTLGPGNWKHMQDPAFLERWDHGLMLTVGAHSSTS
;
A
#
# COMPACT_ATOMS: atom_id res chain seq x y z
N MET A 1 6.68 18.71 -16.04
CA MET A 1 7.73 17.69 -16.26
C MET A 1 7.36 16.46 -15.43
N ARG A 2 7.13 15.29 -16.04
CA ARG A 2 6.85 14.06 -15.27
C ARG A 2 8.17 13.51 -14.74
N ASP A 3 8.49 13.83 -13.49
CA ASP A 3 9.59 13.23 -12.75
C ASP A 3 9.14 11.84 -12.28
N THR A 4 9.09 10.86 -13.20
CA THR A 4 8.78 9.47 -12.86
C THR A 4 10.07 8.66 -12.88
N ARG A 5 10.92 8.92 -11.89
CA ARG A 5 12.07 8.06 -11.53
C ARG A 5 11.66 6.63 -11.20
N TYR A 6 10.40 6.44 -10.85
CA TYR A 6 9.80 5.14 -10.56
C TYR A 6 8.57 4.88 -11.40
N LEU A 7 8.49 3.67 -11.95
CA LEU A 7 7.29 3.13 -12.57
C LEU A 7 6.44 2.47 -11.49
N LEU A 8 5.14 2.78 -11.48
CA LEU A 8 4.17 2.11 -10.62
C LEU A 8 3.37 1.10 -11.44
N GLU A 9 3.25 -0.11 -10.91
CA GLU A 9 2.47 -1.17 -11.52
C GLU A 9 1.88 -2.09 -10.45
N THR A 10 0.72 -2.69 -10.75
CA THR A 10 0.21 -3.81 -9.95
C THR A 10 1.24 -4.93 -9.95
N LEU A 11 1.48 -5.51 -8.77
CA LEU A 11 2.45 -6.58 -8.56
C LEU A 11 2.20 -7.74 -9.53
N LYS A 12 3.19 -8.04 -10.36
CA LYS A 12 3.12 -9.14 -11.33
C LYS A 12 3.74 -10.43 -10.76
N PRO A 13 3.38 -11.61 -11.30
CA PRO A 13 3.97 -12.89 -10.89
C PRO A 13 5.52 -12.89 -10.90
N SER A 14 6.14 -12.23 -11.88
CA SER A 14 7.59 -12.11 -11.99
C SER A 14 8.26 -11.24 -10.91
N GLN A 15 7.47 -10.48 -10.16
CA GLN A 15 7.93 -9.54 -9.13
C GLN A 15 7.66 -10.06 -7.71
N VAL A 16 6.86 -11.11 -7.53
CA VAL A 16 6.41 -11.63 -6.23
C VAL A 16 7.60 -11.89 -5.29
N ASP A 17 8.59 -12.65 -5.75
CA ASP A 17 9.75 -13.00 -4.91
C ASP A 17 10.65 -11.79 -4.60
N ARG A 18 10.70 -10.79 -5.49
CA ARG A 18 11.47 -9.57 -5.25
C ARG A 18 10.77 -8.67 -4.24
N ALA A 19 9.45 -8.55 -4.33
CA ALA A 19 8.63 -7.80 -3.39
C ALA A 19 8.60 -8.46 -1.99
N TYR A 20 8.78 -9.79 -1.92
CA TYR A 20 8.93 -10.49 -0.64
C TYR A 20 10.07 -9.93 0.22
N LEU A 21 11.20 -9.53 -0.37
CA LEU A 21 12.34 -9.00 0.38
C LEU A 21 11.97 -7.72 1.16
N LEU A 22 11.12 -6.87 0.58
CA LEU A 22 10.59 -5.68 1.27
C LEU A 22 9.67 -6.08 2.42
N MET A 23 8.80 -7.06 2.17
CA MET A 23 7.82 -7.50 3.16
C MET A 23 8.47 -8.24 4.32
N GLN A 24 9.47 -9.08 4.06
CA GLN A 24 10.22 -9.78 5.10
C GLN A 24 10.98 -8.81 6.01
N ALA A 25 11.48 -7.69 5.47
CA ALA A 25 12.14 -6.67 6.28
C ALA A 25 11.20 -6.02 7.32
N VAL A 26 9.90 -5.94 7.04
CA VAL A 26 8.90 -5.29 7.92
C VAL A 26 8.01 -6.30 8.67
N VAL A 27 7.93 -7.53 8.18
CA VAL A 27 7.28 -8.68 8.82
C VAL A 27 8.29 -9.84 8.84
N PRO A 28 9.23 -9.88 9.81
CA PRO A 28 10.30 -10.89 9.82
C PRO A 28 9.82 -12.34 9.82
N GLU A 29 8.67 -12.60 10.43
CA GLU A 29 8.05 -13.93 10.52
C GLU A 29 7.28 -14.35 9.26
N LEU A 30 7.16 -13.46 8.27
CA LEU A 30 6.49 -13.79 7.01
C LEU A 30 7.40 -14.70 6.19
N THR A 31 6.94 -15.92 5.92
CA THR A 31 7.65 -16.86 5.04
C THR A 31 7.35 -16.57 3.57
N LEU A 32 8.29 -16.90 2.69
CA LEU A 32 8.09 -16.77 1.24
C LEU A 32 6.88 -17.58 0.75
N ALA A 33 6.63 -18.76 1.34
CA ALA A 33 5.47 -19.59 1.03
C ALA A 33 4.15 -18.88 1.38
N ALA A 34 4.04 -18.31 2.59
CA ALA A 34 2.86 -17.57 3.02
C ALA A 34 2.65 -16.31 2.17
N TRP A 35 3.71 -15.60 1.78
CA TRP A 35 3.66 -14.47 0.86
C TRP A 35 3.13 -14.86 -0.53
N ARG A 36 3.66 -15.92 -1.13
CA ARG A 36 3.20 -16.43 -2.43
C ARG A 36 1.74 -16.89 -2.37
N GLN A 37 1.33 -17.53 -1.28
CA GLN A 37 -0.07 -17.92 -1.06
C GLN A 37 -1.00 -16.70 -0.94
N ALA A 38 -0.52 -15.65 -0.26
CA ALA A 38 -1.20 -14.37 -0.14
C ALA A 38 -1.46 -13.72 -1.49
N PHE A 39 -0.44 -13.64 -2.34
CA PHE A 39 -0.53 -13.12 -3.70
C PHE A 39 -1.52 -13.92 -4.56
N SER A 40 -1.48 -15.25 -4.48
CA SER A 40 -2.30 -16.11 -5.35
C SER A 40 -3.78 -16.14 -4.96
N ASN A 41 -4.12 -16.04 -3.67
CA ASN A 41 -5.49 -16.34 -3.21
C ASN A 41 -5.99 -15.57 -1.97
N VAL A 42 -5.18 -15.38 -0.94
CA VAL A 42 -5.70 -14.94 0.38
C VAL A 42 -6.06 -13.46 0.39
N PHE A 43 -5.34 -12.63 -0.38
CA PHE A 43 -5.56 -11.18 -0.44
C PHE A 43 -6.14 -10.71 -1.78
N ARG A 44 -7.07 -11.49 -2.37
CA ARG A 44 -7.74 -11.10 -3.63
C ARG A 44 -8.48 -9.77 -3.60
N ARG A 45 -8.70 -9.21 -2.41
CA ARG A 45 -9.43 -7.96 -2.23
C ARG A 45 -8.50 -6.76 -2.05
N GLU A 46 -7.21 -7.04 -1.87
CA GLU A 46 -6.17 -6.06 -1.65
C GLU A 46 -5.41 -5.87 -2.96
N GLU A 47 -5.21 -4.61 -3.31
CA GLU A 47 -4.34 -4.22 -4.41
C GLU A 47 -2.91 -4.15 -3.89
N MET A 48 -1.98 -4.77 -4.61
CA MET A 48 -0.55 -4.71 -4.33
C MET A 48 0.12 -3.96 -5.47
N VAL A 49 0.72 -2.81 -5.18
CA VAL A 49 1.40 -1.98 -6.18
C VAL A 49 2.87 -1.86 -5.80
N VAL A 50 3.75 -2.03 -6.78
CA VAL A 50 5.19 -1.88 -6.62
C VAL A 50 5.70 -0.63 -7.33
N ALA A 51 6.72 -0.02 -6.77
CA ALA A 51 7.54 1.00 -7.41
C ALA A 51 8.83 0.37 -7.93
N THR A 52 9.08 0.44 -9.23
CA THR A 52 10.30 -0.09 -9.86
C THR A 52 11.15 1.04 -10.43
N ASN A 53 12.47 0.93 -10.32
CA ASN A 53 13.39 1.85 -10.99
C ASN A 53 13.56 1.46 -12.48
N ALA A 54 14.33 2.25 -13.23
CA ALA A 54 14.62 1.99 -14.65
C ALA A 54 15.29 0.62 -14.92
N ALA A 55 15.95 0.03 -13.92
CA ALA A 55 16.54 -1.31 -14.01
C ALA A 55 15.55 -2.45 -13.70
N GLY A 56 14.28 -2.14 -13.41
CA GLY A 56 13.24 -3.11 -13.06
C GLY A 56 13.41 -3.69 -11.64
N THR A 57 14.22 -3.06 -10.80
CA THR A 57 14.36 -3.43 -9.38
C THR A 57 13.19 -2.84 -8.59
N VAL A 58 12.55 -3.66 -7.77
CA VAL A 58 11.51 -3.20 -6.83
C VAL A 58 12.17 -2.36 -5.73
N GLN A 59 11.71 -1.11 -5.59
CA GLN A 59 12.25 -0.12 -4.65
C GLN A 59 11.25 0.20 -3.53
N GLY A 60 9.98 -0.09 -3.74
CA GLY A 60 8.93 0.08 -2.75
C GLY A 60 7.67 -0.68 -3.13
N LEU A 61 6.75 -0.76 -2.18
CA LEU A 61 5.48 -1.44 -2.31
C LEU A 61 4.43 -0.76 -1.42
N CYS A 62 3.20 -0.66 -1.91
CA CYS A 62 2.04 -0.49 -1.05
C CYS A 62 1.03 -1.61 -1.25
N ILE A 63 0.37 -1.97 -0.15
CA ILE A 63 -0.79 -2.87 -0.13
C ILE A 63 -1.95 -2.05 0.38
N TYR A 64 -3.06 -2.04 -0.35
CA TYR A 64 -4.23 -1.28 0.06
C TYR A 64 -5.54 -1.91 -0.37
N ARG A 65 -6.63 -1.43 0.21
CA ARG A 65 -7.99 -1.79 -0.19
C ARG A 65 -8.94 -0.62 0.01
N VAL A 66 -9.86 -0.43 -0.93
CA VAL A 66 -10.99 0.48 -0.75
C VAL A 66 -12.06 -0.20 0.10
N ARG A 67 -12.50 0.44 1.17
CA ARG A 67 -13.53 -0.10 2.08
C ARG A 67 -14.47 0.98 2.61
N LYS A 68 -15.63 0.55 3.08
CA LYS A 68 -16.57 1.39 3.83
C LYS A 68 -16.43 1.06 5.31
N HIS A 69 -16.12 2.06 6.12
CA HIS A 69 -16.01 1.98 7.57
C HIS A 69 -17.15 2.80 8.17
N GLU A 70 -17.73 2.33 9.28
CA GLU A 70 -18.92 2.94 9.86
C GLU A 70 -18.69 4.39 10.33
N ALA A 71 -17.62 4.62 11.11
CA ALA A 71 -17.29 5.95 11.65
C ALA A 71 -16.82 6.98 10.60
N VAL A 72 -15.98 6.58 9.63
CA VAL A 72 -15.28 7.52 8.73
C VAL A 72 -15.75 7.46 7.27
N GLY A 73 -16.68 6.55 6.97
CA GLY A 73 -17.21 6.35 5.62
C GLY A 73 -16.24 5.58 4.71
N LYS A 74 -16.27 5.89 3.41
CA LYS A 74 -15.42 5.22 2.42
C LYS A 74 -13.97 5.68 2.57
N LEU A 75 -13.03 4.76 2.77
CA LEU A 75 -11.59 5.04 2.89
C LEU A 75 -10.75 4.14 1.98
N LEU A 76 -9.53 4.60 1.68
CA LEU A 76 -8.45 3.77 1.19
C LEU A 76 -7.64 3.28 2.41
N ASP A 77 -7.74 2.00 2.73
CA ASP A 77 -7.07 1.40 3.87
C ASP A 77 -5.74 0.79 3.41
N VAL A 78 -4.63 1.20 4.03
CA VAL A 78 -3.26 0.92 3.58
C VAL A 78 -2.49 0.23 4.72
N PRO A 79 -2.52 -1.11 4.81
CA PRO A 79 -1.79 -1.85 5.83
C PRO A 79 -0.28 -1.78 5.70
N PHE A 80 0.22 -1.62 4.48
CA PHE A 80 1.65 -1.57 4.18
C PHE A 80 1.95 -0.45 3.18
N LEU A 81 2.89 0.42 3.56
CA LEU A 81 3.59 1.36 2.70
C LEU A 81 5.07 1.22 3.03
N VAL A 82 5.84 0.67 2.10
CA VAL A 82 7.26 0.36 2.31
C VAL A 82 8.08 0.98 1.18
N ALA A 83 9.09 1.76 1.54
CA ALA A 83 10.10 2.27 0.63
C ALA A 83 11.47 1.83 1.15
N ALA A 84 12.23 1.09 0.33
CA ALA A 84 13.56 0.59 0.70
C ALA A 84 14.58 0.91 -0.40
N SER A 85 14.62 2.17 -0.83
CA SER A 85 15.66 2.63 -1.74
C SER A 85 16.89 3.07 -0.96
N ALA A 86 18.07 2.53 -1.31
CA ALA A 86 19.34 2.88 -0.68
C ALA A 86 19.79 4.33 -0.96
N GLY A 87 19.17 5.03 -1.94
CA GLY A 87 19.54 6.39 -2.33
C GLY A 87 18.39 7.39 -2.42
N ASP A 88 17.13 6.95 -2.49
CA ASP A 88 15.98 7.84 -2.69
C ASP A 88 14.68 7.25 -2.11
N ALA A 89 14.71 6.90 -0.81
CA ALA A 89 13.54 6.36 -0.12
C ALA A 89 12.38 7.36 -0.08
N GLU A 90 12.70 8.66 0.03
CA GLU A 90 11.72 9.75 0.02
C GLU A 90 11.00 9.85 -1.34
N GLY A 91 11.71 9.79 -2.46
CA GLY A 91 11.11 9.81 -3.80
C GLY A 91 10.21 8.61 -4.07
N VAL A 92 10.60 7.42 -3.61
CA VAL A 92 9.74 6.22 -3.67
C VAL A 92 8.47 6.42 -2.84
N ALA A 93 8.61 6.85 -1.58
CA ALA A 93 7.48 7.07 -0.69
C ALA A 93 6.53 8.15 -1.24
N ALA A 94 7.06 9.26 -1.74
CA ALA A 94 6.28 10.33 -2.38
C ALA A 94 5.53 9.82 -3.62
N THR A 95 6.16 8.99 -4.44
CA THR A 95 5.53 8.39 -5.63
C THR A 95 4.36 7.46 -5.23
N LEU A 96 4.55 6.60 -4.23
CA LEU A 96 3.49 5.72 -3.71
C LEU A 96 2.37 6.51 -3.00
N LEU A 97 2.70 7.53 -2.21
CA LEU A 97 1.71 8.42 -1.57
C LEU A 97 0.88 9.18 -2.60
N LYS A 98 1.51 9.64 -3.69
CA LYS A 98 0.79 10.28 -4.80
C LYS A 98 -0.18 9.31 -5.46
N HIS A 99 0.25 8.07 -5.70
CA HIS A 99 -0.62 7.01 -6.23
C HIS A 99 -1.83 6.77 -5.33
N MET A 100 -1.61 6.58 -4.03
CA MET A 100 -2.71 6.35 -3.08
C MET A 100 -3.67 7.54 -3.01
N ASN A 101 -3.16 8.78 -3.07
CA ASN A 101 -4.02 9.97 -3.16
C ASN A 101 -4.89 9.97 -4.43
N THR A 102 -4.31 9.66 -5.59
CA THR A 102 -5.05 9.53 -6.84
C THR A 102 -6.09 8.42 -6.76
N THR A 103 -5.71 7.23 -6.31
CA THR A 103 -6.62 6.07 -6.16
C THR A 103 -7.77 6.38 -5.20
N ALA A 104 -7.49 7.03 -4.06
CA ALA A 104 -8.50 7.42 -3.10
C ALA A 104 -9.51 8.42 -3.71
N ARG A 105 -9.03 9.40 -4.48
CA ARG A 105 -9.89 10.36 -5.19
C ARG A 105 -10.77 9.70 -6.24
N GLU A 106 -10.18 8.88 -7.10
CA GLU A 106 -10.91 8.13 -8.14
C GLU A 106 -11.99 7.22 -7.55
N ASN A 107 -11.72 6.65 -6.37
CA ASN A 107 -12.68 5.82 -5.65
C ASN A 107 -13.63 6.61 -4.73
N ARG A 108 -13.56 7.94 -4.71
CA ARG A 108 -14.38 8.81 -3.84
C ARG A 108 -14.24 8.46 -2.35
N CYS A 109 -13.05 8.06 -1.93
CA CYS A 109 -12.70 7.91 -0.52
C CYS A 109 -12.62 9.28 0.15
N ARG A 110 -13.13 9.40 1.37
CA ARG A 110 -13.01 10.60 2.21
C ARG A 110 -11.64 10.72 2.86
N SER A 111 -11.02 9.57 3.12
CA SER A 111 -9.76 9.47 3.83
C SER A 111 -8.89 8.33 3.29
N ILE A 112 -7.61 8.42 3.63
CA ILE A 112 -6.63 7.35 3.51
C ILE A 112 -6.20 7.02 4.93
N ARG A 113 -6.16 5.73 5.28
CA ARG A 113 -5.60 5.27 6.55
C ARG A 113 -4.32 4.49 6.27
N ILE A 114 -3.21 4.97 6.79
CA ILE A 114 -1.93 4.26 6.74
C ILE A 114 -1.70 3.63 8.10
N TRP A 115 -1.60 2.31 8.16
CA TRP A 115 -1.43 1.62 9.44
C TRP A 115 -0.06 1.94 10.02
N THR A 116 0.03 1.96 11.35
CA THR A 116 1.34 1.96 12.00
C THR A 116 2.04 0.66 11.59
N LEU A 117 3.23 0.77 11.00
CA LEU A 117 3.93 -0.38 10.46
C LEU A 117 4.39 -1.30 11.59
N GLY A 118 4.02 -2.57 11.51
CA GLY A 118 4.44 -3.57 12.48
C GLY A 118 4.21 -5.00 11.98
N PRO A 119 4.90 -5.99 12.56
CA PRO A 119 4.82 -7.38 12.11
C PRO A 119 3.41 -7.98 12.28
N GLY A 120 2.61 -7.45 13.22
CA GLY A 120 1.22 -7.84 13.43
C GLY A 120 0.29 -7.51 12.27
N ASN A 121 0.64 -6.52 11.42
CA ASN A 121 -0.23 -6.02 10.34
C ASN A 121 -0.63 -7.16 9.40
N TRP A 122 0.28 -8.08 9.10
CA TRP A 122 0.01 -9.22 8.21
C TRP A 122 -1.13 -10.12 8.71
N LYS A 123 -1.19 -10.37 10.02
CA LYS A 123 -2.27 -11.13 10.65
C LYS A 123 -3.54 -10.28 10.74
N HIS A 124 -3.41 -9.01 11.14
CA HIS A 124 -4.53 -8.09 11.30
C HIS A 124 -5.29 -7.78 10.01
N MET A 125 -4.65 -7.90 8.84
CA MET A 125 -5.34 -7.80 7.55
C MET A 125 -6.45 -8.83 7.37
N GLN A 126 -6.43 -9.93 8.13
CA GLN A 126 -7.42 -11.00 8.10
C GLN A 126 -8.36 -10.97 9.31
N ASP A 127 -8.23 -9.96 10.19
CA ASP A 127 -9.02 -9.82 11.43
C ASP A 127 -10.11 -8.75 11.24
N PRO A 128 -11.38 -9.13 11.06
CA PRO A 128 -12.46 -8.16 10.86
C PRO A 128 -12.63 -7.20 12.04
N ALA A 129 -12.40 -7.65 13.27
CA ALA A 129 -12.56 -6.80 14.46
C ALA A 129 -11.48 -5.70 14.48
N PHE A 130 -10.26 -6.03 14.07
CA PHE A 130 -9.20 -5.03 13.89
C PHE A 130 -9.51 -4.05 12.76
N LEU A 131 -10.03 -4.54 11.63
CA LEU A 131 -10.36 -3.68 10.49
C LEU A 131 -11.40 -2.60 10.84
N GLU A 132 -12.42 -2.92 11.65
CA GLU A 132 -13.46 -1.98 12.08
C GLU A 132 -13.00 -0.95 13.13
N ARG A 133 -11.81 -1.11 13.70
CA ARG A 133 -11.20 -0.04 14.49
C ARG A 133 -10.77 1.10 13.60
N TRP A 134 -10.81 2.33 14.10
CA TRP A 134 -10.37 3.52 13.36
C TRP A 134 -8.98 4.04 13.79
N ASP A 135 -8.47 3.59 14.93
CA ASP A 135 -7.39 4.19 15.72
C ASP A 135 -6.00 3.53 15.53
N HIS A 136 -5.86 2.58 14.62
CA HIS A 136 -4.61 1.82 14.42
C HIS A 136 -3.67 2.39 13.35
N GLY A 137 -3.90 3.63 12.93
CA GLY A 137 -3.10 4.25 11.88
C GLY A 137 -3.27 5.75 11.77
N LEU A 138 -2.43 6.34 10.93
CA LEU A 138 -2.51 7.74 10.54
C LEU A 138 -3.69 7.94 9.58
N MET A 139 -4.58 8.86 9.94
CA MET A 139 -5.70 9.28 9.10
C MET A 139 -5.33 10.52 8.30
N LEU A 140 -5.39 10.41 6.98
CA LEU A 140 -5.19 11.52 6.05
C LEU A 140 -6.52 11.86 5.39
N THR A 141 -6.92 13.12 5.43
CA THR A 141 -8.10 13.59 4.70
C THR A 141 -7.78 13.75 3.21
N VAL A 142 -8.62 13.21 2.34
CA VAL A 142 -8.49 13.42 0.91
C VAL A 142 -9.04 14.81 0.60
N GLY A 143 -8.16 15.78 0.30
CA GLY A 143 -8.57 17.13 -0.03
C GLY A 143 -9.54 17.16 -1.21
N ALA A 144 -10.55 18.04 -1.13
CA ALA A 144 -11.60 18.18 -2.14
C ALA A 144 -11.00 18.36 -3.56
N HIS A 145 -11.73 17.89 -4.57
CA HIS A 145 -11.46 18.32 -5.94
C HIS A 145 -11.55 19.83 -5.99
N SER A 146 -10.42 20.51 -6.18
CA SER A 146 -10.45 21.84 -6.77
C SER A 146 -10.94 21.64 -8.19
N SER A 147 -12.26 21.75 -8.40
CA SER A 147 -12.83 22.02 -9.70
C SER A 147 -12.27 23.37 -10.12
N THR A 148 -11.18 23.37 -10.88
CA THR A 148 -10.83 24.56 -11.65
C THR A 148 -11.96 24.76 -12.64
N SER A 149 -12.72 25.83 -12.39
CA SER A 149 -13.76 26.38 -13.23
C SER A 149 -13.25 26.69 -14.63
#